data_AF-A0A0D2MGD2-F1
#
_entry.id   AF-A0A0D2MGD2-F1
#
_cell.length_a   1.000
_cell.length_b   1.000
_cell.length_c   1.000
_cell.angle_alpha   90.00
_cell.angle_beta   90.00
_cell.angle_gamma   90.00
#
_symmetry.space_group_name_H-M   'P 1'
#
loop_
_entity.id
_entity.type
_entity.pdbx_description
1 polymer ?
#
loop_
_entity_poly.entity_id
_entity_poly.type
_entity_poly.pdbx_seq_one_letter_code
_entity_poly.pdbx_strand_id
1 'polypeptide(L)'
;MNFDRLRLVSELVDVGSLEAMLAARIPDRHGAIVELLAMCTGPEGDPLDVTELKYRFSGNEGRRGTARLLLGLGLVPGGRQCADLLAQINRREGFYATDISGMDLAQVHLRHMIGGPAVLDGGGEVQDEVIFQVDYPELCGMLHKLLTPISPRWDITLLHFRKTGQRSATALLGLRVPQGEMGALQEAVAALNDEFQFRELSGRDLEIFKLFV
;
A
#
# COMPACT_ATOMS: atom_id res chain seq x y z
N MET A 1 -25.87 8.40 22.87
CA MET A 1 -24.85 8.77 21.87
C MET A 1 -24.29 7.49 21.30
N ASN A 2 -24.28 7.32 19.97
CA ASN A 2 -23.83 6.08 19.32
C ASN A 2 -22.39 6.28 18.82
N PHE A 3 -21.44 5.46 19.30
CA PHE A 3 -20.02 5.54 18.95
C PHE A 3 -19.76 5.30 17.46
N ASP A 4 -20.62 4.55 16.76
CA ASP A 4 -20.51 4.32 15.31
C ASP A 4 -20.71 5.62 14.51
N ARG A 5 -21.58 6.51 15.01
CA ARG A 5 -21.79 7.83 14.39
C ARG A 5 -20.64 8.79 14.66
N LEU A 6 -19.92 8.64 15.77
CA LEU A 6 -18.72 9.44 16.04
C LEU A 6 -17.55 9.01 15.17
N ARG A 7 -17.40 7.71 14.84
CA ARG A 7 -16.44 7.26 13.83
C ARG A 7 -16.75 7.84 12.47
N LEU A 8 -18.02 7.82 12.05
CA LEU A 8 -18.45 8.38 10.77
C LEU A 8 -18.29 9.91 10.72
N VAL A 9 -18.52 10.60 11.85
CA VAL A 9 -18.23 12.04 11.98
C VAL A 9 -16.73 12.32 12.02
N SER A 10 -15.90 11.48 12.66
CA SER A 10 -14.43 11.62 12.65
C SER A 10 -13.86 11.37 11.26
N GLU A 11 -14.34 10.33 10.57
CA GLU A 11 -13.99 10.03 9.17
C GLU A 11 -14.41 11.19 8.23
N LEU A 12 -15.47 11.94 8.57
CA LEU A 12 -15.92 13.14 7.85
C LEU A 12 -15.21 14.44 8.29
N VAL A 13 -14.71 14.54 9.52
CA VAL A 13 -13.95 15.69 10.03
C VAL A 13 -12.48 15.61 9.60
N ASP A 14 -11.93 14.40 9.44
CA ASP A 14 -10.63 14.15 8.79
C ASP A 14 -10.66 14.41 7.28
N VAL A 15 -11.84 14.56 6.66
CA VAL A 15 -11.95 15.12 5.29
C VAL A 15 -11.39 16.55 5.22
N GLY A 16 -11.20 17.20 6.37
CA GLY A 16 -10.50 18.49 6.51
C GLY A 16 -9.06 18.41 7.04
N SER A 17 -8.49 17.23 7.28
CA SER A 17 -7.09 17.09 7.72
C SER A 17 -6.17 16.78 6.53
N LEU A 18 -4.90 17.09 6.68
CA LEU A 18 -3.85 17.23 5.66
C LEU A 18 -3.53 15.91 4.90
N GLU A 19 -4.50 15.21 4.33
CA GLU A 19 -4.30 13.98 3.53
C GLU A 19 -4.45 14.27 2.03
N ALA A 20 -3.34 14.27 1.29
CA ALA A 20 -3.35 14.23 -0.16
C ALA A 20 -3.55 12.79 -0.64
N MET A 21 -4.58 12.56 -1.43
CA MET A 21 -4.86 11.26 -2.04
C MET A 21 -4.40 11.26 -3.49
N LEU A 22 -3.49 10.36 -3.82
CA LEU A 22 -2.91 10.22 -5.15
C LEU A 22 -3.34 8.90 -5.78
N ALA A 23 -3.74 8.95 -7.04
CA ALA A 23 -3.83 7.77 -7.89
C ALA A 23 -2.54 7.67 -8.70
N ALA A 24 -1.82 6.57 -8.57
CA ALA A 24 -0.53 6.38 -9.22
C ALA A 24 -0.45 5.11 -10.07
N ARG A 25 0.42 5.19 -11.07
CA ARG A 25 0.77 4.15 -12.02
C ARG A 25 2.29 4.04 -12.02
N ILE A 26 2.81 2.85 -11.76
CA ILE A 26 4.26 2.60 -11.70
C ILE A 26 4.61 1.39 -12.58
N PRO A 27 5.89 1.20 -12.95
CA PRO A 27 6.31 -0.01 -13.64
C PRO A 27 6.02 -1.23 -12.77
N ASP A 28 5.36 -2.25 -13.32
CA ASP A 28 5.08 -3.50 -12.63
C ASP A 28 6.35 -4.36 -12.60
N ARG A 29 7.24 -4.05 -11.65
CA ARG A 29 8.51 -4.73 -11.43
C ARG A 29 8.91 -4.67 -9.96
N HIS A 30 9.80 -5.58 -9.58
CA HIS A 30 10.36 -5.63 -8.24
C HIS A 30 10.95 -4.27 -7.83
N GLY A 31 10.68 -3.86 -6.59
CA GLY A 31 11.18 -2.63 -6.00
C GLY A 31 10.50 -1.35 -6.48
N ALA A 32 9.59 -1.37 -7.47
CA ALA A 32 8.96 -0.15 -7.96
C ALA A 32 8.12 0.59 -6.89
N ILE A 33 7.45 -0.15 -6.00
CA ILE A 33 6.71 0.43 -4.87
C ILE A 33 7.68 1.09 -3.89
N VAL A 34 8.78 0.43 -3.53
CA VAL A 34 9.81 1.01 -2.64
C VAL A 34 10.46 2.24 -3.28
N GLU A 35 10.70 2.22 -4.58
CA GLU A 35 11.21 3.37 -5.33
C GLU A 35 10.24 4.55 -5.33
N LEU A 36 8.92 4.30 -5.44
CA LEU A 36 7.91 5.33 -5.25
C LEU A 36 7.95 5.90 -3.83
N LEU A 37 8.00 5.05 -2.81
CA LEU A 37 8.05 5.47 -1.41
C LEU A 37 9.33 6.26 -1.10
N ALA A 38 10.46 5.91 -1.70
CA ALA A 38 11.72 6.64 -1.56
C ALA A 38 11.67 8.05 -2.18
N MET A 39 10.75 8.31 -3.13
CA MET A 39 10.48 9.67 -3.62
C MET A 39 9.56 10.47 -2.68
N CYS A 40 8.82 9.80 -1.79
CA CYS A 40 7.89 10.42 -0.85
C CYS A 40 8.64 10.92 0.39
N THR A 41 9.52 11.92 0.21
CA THR A 41 10.32 12.54 1.29
C THR A 41 10.02 14.01 1.45
N GLY A 42 10.08 14.50 2.70
CA GLY A 42 9.96 15.90 3.05
C GLY A 42 11.18 16.74 2.65
N PRO A 43 11.14 18.06 2.90
CA PRO A 43 12.23 18.97 2.55
C PRO A 43 13.57 18.65 3.21
N GLU A 44 13.56 18.01 4.38
CA GLU A 44 14.76 17.64 5.14
C GLU A 44 15.24 16.21 4.80
N GLY A 45 14.58 15.53 3.85
CA GLY A 45 14.88 14.16 3.44
C GLY A 45 14.26 13.09 4.35
N ASP A 46 13.45 13.49 5.32
CA ASP A 46 12.65 12.61 6.16
C ASP A 46 11.51 11.96 5.35
N PRO A 47 11.12 10.70 5.63
CA PRO A 47 9.96 10.10 4.97
C PRO A 47 8.69 10.90 5.23
N LEU A 48 7.89 11.14 4.19
CA LEU A 48 6.53 11.66 4.36
C LEU A 48 5.64 10.64 5.04
N ASP A 49 4.60 11.13 5.73
CA ASP A 49 3.68 10.25 6.39
C ASP A 49 2.74 9.57 5.37
N VAL A 50 2.96 8.28 5.11
CA VAL A 50 2.02 7.50 4.30
C VAL A 50 0.84 7.11 5.17
N THR A 51 -0.34 7.64 4.85
CA THR A 51 -1.58 7.39 5.58
C THR A 51 -2.36 6.21 4.99
N GLU A 52 -2.23 5.99 3.68
CA GLU A 52 -2.90 4.90 2.98
C GLU A 52 -2.05 4.42 1.80
N LEU A 53 -1.91 3.12 1.61
CA LEU A 53 -1.41 2.55 0.37
C LEU A 53 -2.22 1.30 0.02
N LYS A 54 -2.86 1.34 -1.15
CA LYS A 54 -3.60 0.19 -1.68
C LYS A 54 -3.06 -0.24 -3.02
N TYR A 55 -2.74 -1.50 -3.13
CA TYR A 55 -2.25 -2.13 -4.34
C TYR A 55 -2.67 -3.59 -4.36
N ARG A 56 -3.05 -4.08 -5.53
CA ARG A 56 -3.26 -5.49 -5.81
C ARG A 56 -2.71 -5.77 -7.20
N PHE A 57 -1.92 -6.82 -7.30
CA PHE A 57 -1.34 -7.26 -8.55
C PHE A 57 -2.45 -7.60 -9.55
N SER A 58 -2.29 -7.13 -10.79
CA SER A 58 -3.23 -7.39 -11.89
C SER A 58 -2.42 -7.85 -13.09
N GLY A 59 -2.40 -9.18 -13.32
CA GLY A 59 -1.38 -9.88 -14.10
C GLY A 59 -1.40 -9.67 -15.61
N ASN A 60 -1.14 -8.43 -16.05
CA ASN A 60 -0.78 -8.13 -17.43
C ASN A 60 0.68 -8.59 -17.68
N GLU A 61 0.91 -9.90 -17.72
CA GLU A 61 2.19 -10.53 -18.05
C GLU A 61 2.43 -10.43 -19.56
N GLY A 62 2.79 -9.23 -20.03
CA GLY A 62 2.90 -9.02 -21.47
C GLY A 62 3.56 -7.71 -21.87
N ARG A 63 4.82 -7.51 -21.44
CA ARG A 63 5.73 -6.41 -21.84
C ARG A 63 5.28 -5.01 -21.36
N ARG A 64 5.84 -4.60 -20.21
CA ARG A 64 5.60 -3.32 -19.50
C ARG A 64 4.24 -3.27 -18.79
N GLY A 65 4.00 -4.23 -17.90
CA GLY A 65 2.90 -4.15 -16.94
C GLY A 65 2.94 -2.83 -16.17
N THR A 66 1.78 -2.29 -15.83
CA THR A 66 1.66 -1.09 -15.00
C THR A 66 0.93 -1.46 -13.72
N ALA A 67 1.60 -1.32 -12.59
CA ALA A 67 0.99 -1.42 -11.27
C ALA A 67 0.18 -0.16 -11.00
N ARG A 68 -1.05 -0.31 -10.51
CA ARG A 68 -1.95 0.78 -10.16
C ARG A 68 -2.12 0.80 -8.65
N LEU A 69 -1.92 1.95 -8.03
CA LEU A 69 -1.99 2.09 -6.59
C LEU A 69 -2.69 3.38 -6.18
N LEU A 70 -3.33 3.31 -5.02
CA LEU A 70 -3.78 4.49 -4.28
C LEU A 70 -2.74 4.79 -3.20
N LEU A 71 -2.38 6.05 -3.08
CA LEU A 71 -1.42 6.53 -2.10
C LEU A 71 -1.99 7.75 -1.37
N GLY A 72 -2.31 7.61 -0.09
CA GLY A 72 -2.60 8.70 0.82
C GLY A 72 -1.33 9.16 1.51
N LEU A 73 -1.12 10.48 1.56
CA LEU A 73 0.04 11.12 2.19
C LEU A 73 -0.43 12.24 3.12
N GLY A 74 0.25 12.40 4.27
CA GLY A 74 0.11 13.53 5.19
C GLY A 74 0.63 14.84 4.61
N LEU A 75 0.04 15.30 3.50
CA LEU A 75 0.33 16.54 2.80
C LEU A 75 -0.95 17.35 2.59
N VAL A 76 -0.83 18.68 2.55
CA VAL A 76 -1.93 19.55 2.12
C VAL A 76 -2.29 19.26 0.65
N PRO A 77 -3.53 18.86 0.33
CA PRO A 77 -4.00 18.73 -1.06
C PRO A 77 -3.78 19.99 -1.89
N GLY A 78 -3.27 19.85 -3.12
CA GLY A 78 -2.95 21.00 -3.98
C GLY A 78 -1.89 21.98 -3.44
N GLY A 79 -1.30 21.70 -2.27
CA GLY A 79 -0.25 22.51 -1.67
C GLY A 79 1.09 22.38 -2.43
N ARG A 80 2.04 23.28 -2.13
CA ARG A 80 3.35 23.31 -2.80
C ARG A 80 4.10 21.98 -2.69
N GLN A 81 4.14 21.36 -1.51
CA GLN A 81 4.80 20.07 -1.31
C GLN A 81 4.15 18.94 -2.14
N CYS A 82 2.82 18.91 -2.23
CA CYS A 82 2.10 17.94 -3.07
C CYS A 82 2.45 18.16 -4.56
N ALA A 83 2.44 19.41 -5.03
CA ALA A 83 2.80 19.74 -6.41
C ALA A 83 4.26 19.38 -6.74
N ASP A 84 5.19 19.66 -5.83
CA ASP A 84 6.62 19.34 -6.00
C ASP A 84 6.84 17.81 -6.05
N LEU A 85 6.17 17.06 -5.19
CA LEU A 85 6.20 15.59 -5.18
C LEU A 85 5.61 15.00 -6.47
N LEU A 86 4.45 15.48 -6.93
CA LEU A 86 3.86 15.05 -8.19
C LEU A 86 4.79 15.30 -9.37
N ALA A 87 5.43 16.47 -9.42
CA ALA A 87 6.42 16.79 -10.44
C ALA A 87 7.63 15.84 -10.35
N GLN A 88 8.08 15.49 -9.14
CA GLN A 88 9.17 14.53 -8.95
C GLN A 88 8.79 13.13 -9.44
N ILE A 89 7.64 12.60 -9.03
CA ILE A 89 7.14 11.29 -9.47
C ILE A 89 7.00 11.26 -10.99
N ASN A 90 6.39 12.29 -11.59
CA ASN A 90 6.10 12.33 -13.02
C ASN A 90 7.35 12.58 -13.90
N ARG A 91 8.48 13.00 -13.32
CA ARG A 91 9.78 13.06 -14.02
C ARG A 91 10.45 11.69 -14.13
N ARG A 92 10.08 10.73 -13.28
CA ARG A 92 10.69 9.39 -13.27
C ARG A 92 10.06 8.53 -14.36
N GLU A 93 10.89 7.93 -15.21
CA GLU A 93 10.41 7.12 -16.33
C GLU A 93 9.50 5.98 -15.85
N GLY A 94 8.29 5.91 -16.42
CA GLY A 94 7.30 4.88 -16.13
C GLY A 94 6.49 5.10 -14.84
N PHE A 95 6.76 6.16 -14.10
CA PHE A 95 5.96 6.57 -12.94
C PHE A 95 5.04 7.72 -13.33
N TYR A 96 3.81 7.66 -12.85
CA TYR A 96 2.82 8.70 -13.01
C TYR A 96 1.94 8.76 -11.78
N ALA A 97 1.67 9.95 -11.26
CA ALA A 97 0.72 10.18 -10.20
C ALA A 97 -0.13 11.42 -10.50
N THR A 98 -1.37 11.38 -10.02
CA THR A 98 -2.30 12.51 -10.08
C THR A 98 -2.96 12.71 -8.72
N ASP A 99 -3.12 13.97 -8.32
CA ASP A 99 -3.89 14.35 -7.14
C ASP A 99 -5.39 14.11 -7.42
N ILE A 100 -6.02 13.30 -6.59
CA ILE A 100 -7.46 13.01 -6.61
C ILE A 100 -8.14 13.45 -5.31
N SER A 101 -7.46 14.25 -4.49
CA SER A 101 -7.96 14.69 -3.18
C SER A 101 -9.30 15.41 -3.29
N GLY A 102 -9.47 16.25 -4.32
CA GLY A 102 -10.70 16.99 -4.58
C GLY A 102 -11.81 16.19 -5.26
N MET A 103 -11.66 14.86 -5.44
CA MET A 103 -12.68 14.00 -6.03
C MET A 103 -13.49 13.31 -4.93
N ASP A 104 -14.66 13.86 -4.59
CA ASP A 104 -15.54 13.31 -3.54
C ASP A 104 -15.85 11.81 -3.74
N LEU A 105 -16.11 11.38 -4.98
CA LEU A 105 -16.35 9.97 -5.28
C LEU A 105 -15.12 9.09 -4.99
N ALA A 106 -13.91 9.63 -5.15
CA ALA A 106 -12.71 8.89 -4.84
C ALA A 106 -12.53 8.71 -3.32
N GLN A 107 -12.81 9.79 -2.57
CA GLN A 107 -12.77 9.82 -1.11
C GLN A 107 -13.81 8.90 -0.47
N VAL A 108 -15.02 8.84 -1.04
CA VAL A 108 -16.13 8.07 -0.46
C VAL A 108 -16.17 6.63 -0.95
N HIS A 109 -15.76 6.36 -2.19
CA HIS A 109 -15.91 5.04 -2.81
C HIS A 109 -14.60 4.42 -3.27
N LEU A 110 -13.81 5.12 -4.10
CA LEU A 110 -12.64 4.51 -4.73
C LEU A 110 -11.66 3.94 -3.72
N ARG A 111 -11.42 4.64 -2.60
CA ARG A 111 -10.54 4.15 -1.53
C ARG A 111 -10.99 2.81 -0.93
N HIS A 112 -12.27 2.48 -1.02
CA HIS A 112 -12.81 1.20 -0.55
C HIS A 112 -12.92 0.12 -1.64
N MET A 113 -12.74 0.48 -2.91
CA MET A 113 -12.92 -0.43 -4.06
C MET A 113 -11.60 -1.04 -4.56
N ILE A 114 -10.46 -0.52 -4.13
CA ILE A 114 -9.16 -1.02 -4.56
C ILE A 114 -8.80 -2.28 -3.78
N GLY A 115 -8.49 -3.36 -4.50
CA GLY A 115 -8.11 -4.65 -3.93
C GLY A 115 -8.72 -5.88 -4.58
N GLY A 116 -9.60 -5.75 -5.58
CA GLY A 116 -10.27 -6.90 -6.24
C GLY A 116 -9.33 -8.01 -6.75
N PRO A 117 -9.87 -9.13 -7.25
CA PRO A 117 -9.12 -10.37 -7.42
C PRO A 117 -7.88 -10.20 -8.32
N ALA A 118 -6.76 -10.79 -7.91
CA ALA A 118 -5.57 -10.88 -8.76
C ALA A 118 -5.79 -11.90 -9.88
N VAL A 119 -6.46 -11.46 -10.95
CA VAL A 119 -6.71 -12.28 -12.13
C VAL A 119 -5.53 -12.14 -13.09
N LEU A 120 -4.87 -13.26 -13.40
CA LEU A 120 -3.85 -13.33 -14.45
C LEU A 120 -4.50 -13.36 -15.85
N ASP A 121 -3.77 -12.91 -16.86
CA ASP A 121 -4.15 -13.13 -18.27
C ASP A 121 -4.35 -14.64 -18.52
N GLY A 122 -5.61 -15.05 -18.72
CA GLY A 122 -6.00 -16.47 -18.83
C GLY A 122 -6.78 -17.05 -17.64
N GLY A 123 -7.08 -16.24 -16.61
CA GLY A 123 -7.97 -16.61 -15.51
C GLY A 123 -7.34 -17.43 -14.39
N GLY A 124 -6.01 -17.47 -14.31
CA GLY A 124 -5.28 -18.12 -13.23
C GLY A 124 -5.13 -17.26 -11.97
N GLU A 125 -4.87 -17.91 -10.83
CA GLU A 125 -4.45 -17.27 -9.57
C GLU A 125 -2.96 -16.92 -9.60
N VAL A 126 -2.56 -15.96 -8.76
CA VAL A 126 -1.13 -15.69 -8.50
C VAL A 126 -0.48 -16.91 -7.87
N GLN A 127 0.49 -17.49 -8.55
CA GLN A 127 1.25 -18.63 -8.03
C GLN A 127 2.20 -18.19 -6.92
N ASP A 128 2.46 -19.09 -5.98
CA ASP A 128 3.39 -18.90 -4.87
C ASP A 128 3.10 -17.65 -4.01
N GLU A 129 1.83 -17.23 -3.95
CA GLU A 129 1.41 -16.11 -3.13
C GLU A 129 1.24 -16.51 -1.65
N VAL A 130 1.88 -15.73 -0.78
CA VAL A 130 1.73 -15.81 0.67
C VAL A 130 1.19 -14.47 1.16
N ILE A 131 0.11 -14.49 1.94
CA ILE A 131 -0.52 -13.29 2.48
C ILE A 131 -0.30 -13.23 3.98
N PHE A 132 0.23 -12.11 4.45
CA PHE A 132 0.41 -11.81 5.86
C PHE A 132 -0.56 -10.74 6.32
N GLN A 133 -1.16 -10.96 7.49
CA GLN A 133 -1.61 -9.90 8.37
C GLN A 133 -0.38 -9.34 9.10
N VAL A 134 -0.20 -8.03 9.08
CA VAL A 134 0.92 -7.35 9.75
C VAL A 134 0.38 -6.28 10.68
N ASP A 135 0.53 -6.47 11.99
CA ASP A 135 0.20 -5.43 12.97
C ASP A 135 1.43 -4.53 13.18
N TYR A 136 1.22 -3.21 13.21
CA TYR A 136 2.28 -2.20 13.27
C TYR A 136 1.86 -0.96 14.07
N PRO A 137 2.81 -0.20 14.66
CA PRO A 137 2.51 1.09 15.28
C PRO A 137 2.24 2.16 14.21
N GLU A 138 1.29 3.08 14.41
CA GLU A 138 0.96 4.11 13.39
C GLU A 138 1.95 5.30 13.38
N LEU A 139 3.25 5.02 13.27
CA LEU A 139 4.31 6.03 13.18
C LEU A 139 4.65 6.37 11.72
N CYS A 140 5.22 7.55 11.49
CA CYS A 140 5.73 7.94 10.17
C CYS A 140 6.85 6.98 9.73
N GLY A 141 6.89 6.65 8.43
CA GLY A 141 7.94 5.80 7.85
C GLY A 141 7.76 4.29 8.07
N MET A 142 6.72 3.84 8.78
CA MET A 142 6.51 2.41 9.08
C MET A 142 6.32 1.56 7.82
N LEU A 143 5.63 2.08 6.81
CA LEU A 143 5.48 1.35 5.55
C LEU A 143 6.83 1.18 4.82
N HIS A 144 7.67 2.22 4.80
CA HIS A 144 9.00 2.12 4.21
C HIS A 144 9.85 1.10 4.97
N LYS A 145 9.81 1.12 6.31
CA LYS A 145 10.54 0.17 7.17
C LYS A 145 10.07 -1.27 6.96
N LEU A 146 8.76 -1.48 6.81
CA LEU A 146 8.16 -2.79 6.51
C LEU A 146 8.67 -3.36 5.18
N LEU A 147 8.70 -2.54 4.12
CA LEU A 147 8.98 -3.03 2.76
C LEU A 147 10.48 -3.10 2.43
N THR A 148 11.33 -2.31 3.09
CA THR A 148 12.78 -2.23 2.80
C THR A 148 13.50 -3.59 2.85
N PRO A 149 13.30 -4.46 3.86
CA PRO A 149 13.97 -5.77 3.88
C PRO A 149 13.29 -6.81 2.97
N ILE A 150 12.10 -6.52 2.44
CA ILE A 150 11.28 -7.46 1.68
C ILE A 150 11.48 -7.25 0.17
N SER A 151 11.34 -6.02 -0.31
CA SER A 151 11.47 -5.68 -1.73
C SER A 151 12.85 -5.03 -1.97
N PRO A 152 13.57 -5.35 -3.05
CA PRO A 152 13.10 -6.02 -4.28
C PRO A 152 13.25 -7.55 -4.30
N ARG A 153 13.63 -8.21 -3.20
CA ARG A 153 13.88 -9.66 -3.18
C ARG A 153 12.62 -10.46 -3.49
N TRP A 154 11.52 -10.14 -2.83
CA TRP A 154 10.21 -10.72 -3.10
C TRP A 154 9.31 -9.68 -3.77
N ASP A 155 8.49 -10.16 -4.70
CA ASP A 155 7.53 -9.30 -5.38
C ASP A 155 6.33 -9.06 -4.49
N ILE A 156 5.86 -7.81 -4.44
CA ILE A 156 4.69 -7.44 -3.67
C ILE A 156 3.48 -7.69 -4.57
N THR A 157 2.54 -8.50 -4.12
CA THR A 157 1.33 -8.85 -4.87
C THR A 157 0.07 -8.26 -4.27
N LEU A 158 0.10 -7.89 -2.99
CA LEU A 158 -0.99 -7.20 -2.30
C LEU A 158 -0.39 -6.26 -1.27
N LEU A 159 -0.93 -5.05 -1.20
CA LEU A 159 -0.66 -4.14 -0.10
C LEU A 159 -1.96 -3.43 0.25
N HIS A 160 -2.43 -3.64 1.47
CA HIS A 160 -3.54 -2.89 2.05
C HIS A 160 -3.04 -2.30 3.37
N PHE A 161 -2.50 -1.10 3.27
CA PHE A 161 -1.95 -0.34 4.38
C PHE A 161 -2.83 0.89 4.60
N ARG A 162 -3.30 1.10 5.82
CA ARG A 162 -4.09 2.29 6.17
C ARG A 162 -3.93 2.61 7.65
N LYS A 163 -3.63 3.87 7.94
CA LYS A 163 -3.73 4.44 9.28
C LYS A 163 -5.18 4.65 9.66
N THR A 164 -5.51 4.33 10.89
CA THR A 164 -6.86 4.42 11.46
C THR A 164 -6.96 5.50 12.53
N GLY A 165 -5.88 6.25 12.79
CA GLY A 165 -5.80 7.24 13.86
C GLY A 165 -5.67 6.60 15.24
N GLN A 166 -5.33 5.31 15.29
CA GLN A 166 -5.13 4.55 16.52
C GLN A 166 -3.64 4.43 16.84
N ARG A 167 -3.29 3.90 18.01
CA ARG A 167 -1.88 3.65 18.38
C ARG A 167 -1.22 2.58 17.48
N SER A 168 -2.03 1.66 16.96
CA SER A 168 -1.61 0.56 16.10
C SER A 168 -2.67 0.30 15.04
N ALA A 169 -2.22 -0.20 13.89
CA ALA A 169 -3.07 -0.64 12.80
C ALA A 169 -2.63 -2.02 12.29
N THR A 170 -3.46 -2.57 11.42
CA THR A 170 -3.22 -3.84 10.75
C THR A 170 -3.15 -3.57 9.25
N ALA A 171 -2.13 -4.11 8.60
CA ALA A 171 -1.98 -4.13 7.15
C ALA A 171 -2.13 -5.56 6.62
N LEU A 172 -2.49 -5.69 5.34
CA LEU A 172 -2.32 -6.92 4.59
C LEU A 172 -1.17 -6.76 3.60
N LEU A 173 -0.30 -7.76 3.56
CA LEU A 173 0.86 -7.82 2.67
C LEU A 173 0.86 -9.18 1.95
N GLY A 174 0.67 -9.17 0.64
CA GLY A 174 0.86 -10.34 -0.21
C GLY A 174 2.23 -10.29 -0.86
N LEU A 175 2.92 -11.42 -0.86
CA LEU A 175 4.23 -11.59 -1.48
C LEU A 175 4.22 -12.82 -2.38
N ARG A 176 4.91 -12.73 -3.53
CA ARG A 176 5.26 -13.90 -4.33
C ARG A 176 6.56 -14.50 -3.82
N VAL A 177 6.51 -15.72 -3.29
CA VAL A 177 7.61 -16.36 -2.56
C VAL A 177 7.88 -17.74 -3.14
N PRO A 178 8.92 -17.91 -3.98
CA PRO A 178 9.26 -19.22 -4.54
C PRO A 178 9.47 -20.28 -3.45
N GLN A 179 9.15 -21.55 -3.75
CA GLN A 179 9.15 -22.65 -2.77
C GLN A 179 10.46 -22.84 -1.99
N GLY A 180 11.61 -22.40 -2.52
CA GLY A 180 12.92 -22.44 -1.85
C GLY A 180 13.31 -21.21 -1.03
N GLU A 181 12.53 -20.12 -1.10
CA GLU A 181 12.85 -18.83 -0.48
C GLU A 181 12.12 -18.59 0.84
N MET A 182 11.20 -19.50 1.24
CA MET A 182 10.40 -19.34 2.46
C MET A 182 11.26 -19.18 3.72
N GLY A 183 12.35 -19.94 3.85
CA GLY A 183 13.26 -19.81 5.01
C GLY A 183 13.91 -18.43 5.09
N ALA A 184 14.35 -17.89 3.95
CA ALA A 184 14.93 -16.55 3.89
C ALA A 184 13.90 -15.44 4.15
N LEU A 185 12.64 -15.65 3.73
CA LEU A 185 11.55 -14.74 4.06
C LEU A 185 11.28 -14.74 5.56
N GLN A 186 11.24 -15.90 6.20
CA GLN A 186 11.05 -16.02 7.65
C GLN A 186 12.16 -15.31 8.43
N GLU A 187 13.41 -15.39 7.98
CA GLU A 187 14.52 -14.63 8.58
C GLU A 187 14.35 -13.11 8.42
N ALA A 188 13.98 -12.64 7.22
CA ALA A 188 13.76 -11.22 6.96
C ALA A 188 12.58 -10.65 7.77
N VAL A 189 11.49 -11.41 7.88
CA VAL A 189 10.33 -11.08 8.71
C VAL A 189 10.69 -11.09 10.19
N ALA A 190 11.46 -12.08 10.65
CA ALA A 190 11.87 -12.17 12.05
C ALA A 190 12.70 -10.95 12.50
N ALA A 191 13.50 -10.39 11.60
CA ALA A 191 14.27 -9.17 11.87
C ALA A 191 13.40 -7.91 12.08
N LEU A 192 12.12 -7.95 11.72
CA LEU A 192 11.16 -6.86 11.90
C LEU A 192 10.29 -7.02 13.16
N ASN A 193 10.38 -8.15 13.88
CA ASN A 193 9.41 -8.53 14.91
C ASN A 193 9.32 -7.60 16.14
N ASP A 194 10.31 -6.74 16.38
CA ASP A 194 10.27 -5.77 17.47
C ASP A 194 9.18 -4.70 17.27
N GLU A 195 8.82 -4.41 16.02
CA GLU A 195 7.84 -3.39 15.65
C GLU A 195 6.67 -3.91 14.82
N PHE A 196 6.85 -5.05 14.15
CA PHE A 196 5.87 -5.62 13.23
C PHE A 196 5.51 -7.03 13.66
N GLN A 197 4.22 -7.33 13.85
CA GLN A 197 3.78 -8.68 14.15
C GLN A 197 3.16 -9.32 12.91
N PHE A 198 3.85 -10.31 12.35
CA PHE A 198 3.39 -11.03 11.16
C PHE A 198 2.60 -12.28 11.53
N ARG A 199 1.47 -12.47 10.83
CA ARG A 199 0.68 -13.70 10.86
C ARG A 199 0.32 -14.08 9.43
N GLU A 200 0.80 -15.23 8.98
CA GLU A 200 0.39 -15.79 7.70
C GLU A 200 -1.10 -16.15 7.73
N LEU A 201 -1.87 -15.68 6.75
CA LEU A 201 -3.25 -16.10 6.55
C LEU A 201 -3.25 -17.55 6.08
N SER A 202 -4.06 -18.39 6.73
CA SER A 202 -4.15 -19.81 6.40
C SER A 202 -5.55 -20.37 6.67
N GLY A 203 -5.82 -21.58 6.17
CA GLY A 203 -7.10 -22.25 6.33
C GLY A 203 -8.27 -21.42 5.84
N ARG A 204 -9.34 -21.35 6.65
CA ARG A 204 -10.60 -20.69 6.29
C ARG A 204 -10.44 -19.20 5.98
N ASP A 205 -9.55 -18.49 6.66
CA ASP A 205 -9.36 -17.06 6.43
C ASP A 205 -8.80 -16.83 5.03
N LEU A 206 -7.75 -17.56 4.66
CA LEU A 206 -7.17 -17.50 3.32
C LEU A 206 -8.19 -17.88 2.24
N GLU A 207 -8.94 -18.96 2.45
CA GLU A 207 -9.99 -19.42 1.52
C GLU A 207 -11.04 -18.33 1.25
N ILE A 208 -11.51 -17.64 2.30
CA ILE A 208 -12.49 -16.57 2.17
C ILE A 208 -11.89 -15.36 1.47
N PHE A 209 -10.66 -14.96 1.84
CA PHE A 209 -10.01 -13.81 1.23
C PHE A 209 -9.80 -14.04 -0.27
N LYS A 210 -9.33 -15.22 -0.69
CA LYS A 210 -9.14 -15.57 -2.12
C LYS A 210 -10.39 -15.45 -2.99
N LEU A 211 -11.60 -15.44 -2.40
CA LEU A 211 -12.83 -15.19 -3.16
C LEU A 211 -12.91 -13.76 -3.70
N PHE A 212 -12.20 -12.81 -3.10
CA PHE A 212 -12.35 -11.37 -3.36
C PHE A 212 -11.05 -10.63 -3.67
N VAL A 213 -9.90 -11.13 -3.18
CA VAL A 213 -8.56 -10.56 -3.38
C VAL A 213 -7.66 -11.54 -4.10
#